data_AF-A0A6J6TY84-F1
#
_entry.id   AF-A0A6J6TY84-F1
#
_cell.length_a   1.000
_cell.length_b   1.000
_cell.length_c   1.000
_cell.angle_alpha   90.00
_cell.angle_beta   90.00
_cell.angle_gamma   90.00
#
_symmetry.space_group_name_H-M   'P 1'
#
loop_
_entity.id
_entity.type
_entity.pdbx_description
1 polymer ?
#
loop_
_entity_poly.entity_id
_entity_poly.type
_entity_poly.pdbx_seq_one_letter_code
_entity_poly.pdbx_strand_id
1 'polypeptide(L)'
;MPHAIAFNAPVLPFEMAQLAHALDCRQDDVAGSLWDLAKRSGVPSSLAQLGLHRENLAEVATRAAAEIRTNPRNFDAASIELLLQGAFDGVRPLATN
;
A
#
# COMPACT_ATOMS: atom_id res chain seq x y z
N MET A 1 -3.68 1.07 3.50
CA MET A 1 -3.23 -0.31 3.82
C MET A 1 -2.86 -1.13 2.58
N PRO A 2 -3.64 -1.21 1.48
CA PRO A 2 -3.29 -2.06 0.32
C PRO A 2 -1.92 -1.77 -0.32
N HIS A 3 -1.56 -0.49 -0.47
CA HIS A 3 -0.30 -0.08 -1.10
C HIS A 3 0.95 -0.44 -0.28
N ALA A 4 0.86 -0.44 1.06
CA ALA A 4 1.96 -0.86 1.93
C ALA A 4 2.21 -2.36 1.85
N ILE A 5 1.14 -3.16 1.68
CA ILE A 5 1.26 -4.60 1.44
C ILE A 5 1.92 -4.87 0.09
N ALA A 6 1.49 -4.17 -0.98
CA ALA A 6 2.13 -4.28 -2.29
C ALA A 6 3.63 -3.95 -2.26
N PHE A 7 4.00 -2.91 -1.49
CA PHE A 7 5.39 -2.53 -1.29
C PHE A 7 6.19 -3.61 -0.54
N ASN A 8 5.65 -4.21 0.52
CA ASN A 8 6.39 -5.20 1.30
C ASN A 8 6.31 -6.63 0.76
N ALA A 9 5.38 -6.94 -0.15
CA ALA A 9 5.13 -8.28 -0.67
C ALA A 9 6.39 -9.01 -1.21
N PRO A 10 7.32 -8.36 -1.94
CA PRO A 10 8.50 -9.06 -2.48
C PRO A 10 9.44 -9.65 -1.42
N VAL A 11 9.44 -9.12 -0.20
CA VAL A 11 10.29 -9.60 0.91
C VAL A 11 9.53 -10.42 1.94
N LEU A 12 8.22 -10.65 1.74
CA LEU A 12 7.33 -11.38 2.64
C LEU A 12 6.54 -12.51 1.95
N PRO A 13 7.19 -13.40 1.17
CA PRO A 13 6.47 -14.39 0.36
C PRO A 13 5.64 -15.38 1.20
N PHE A 14 6.11 -15.73 2.41
CA PHE A 14 5.41 -16.64 3.30
C PHE A 14 4.13 -16.02 3.89
N GLU A 15 4.21 -14.76 4.32
CA GLU A 15 3.06 -13.99 4.81
C GLU A 15 2.06 -13.75 3.68
N MET A 16 2.53 -13.48 2.45
CA MET A 16 1.64 -13.33 1.29
C MET A 16 0.90 -14.64 1.00
N ALA A 17 1.56 -15.80 1.13
CA ALA A 17 0.89 -17.10 0.96
C ALA A 17 -0.24 -17.32 1.99
N GLN A 18 0.01 -16.97 3.27
CA GLN A 18 -1.01 -17.07 4.33
C GLN A 18 -2.18 -16.11 4.09
N LEU A 19 -1.90 -14.86 3.71
CA LEU A 19 -2.93 -13.88 3.40
C LEU A 19 -3.73 -14.28 2.16
N ALA A 20 -3.08 -14.80 1.13
CA ALA A 20 -3.75 -15.28 -0.08
C ALA A 20 -4.72 -16.42 0.23
N HIS A 21 -4.32 -17.35 1.09
CA HIS A 21 -5.21 -18.41 1.55
C HIS A 21 -6.42 -17.85 2.33
N ALA A 22 -6.20 -16.90 3.23
CA ALA A 22 -7.28 -16.29 4.02
C ALA A 22 -8.25 -15.44 3.19
N LEU A 23 -7.75 -14.82 2.12
CA LEU A 23 -8.52 -13.97 1.20
C LEU A 23 -9.12 -14.73 0.02
N ASP A 24 -8.85 -16.04 -0.10
CA ASP A 24 -9.20 -16.87 -1.24
C ASP A 24 -8.77 -16.24 -2.58
N CYS A 25 -7.49 -15.85 -2.66
CA CYS A 25 -6.92 -15.20 -3.84
C CYS A 25 -5.53 -15.73 -4.19
N ARG A 26 -4.94 -15.19 -5.26
CA ARG A 26 -3.59 -15.55 -5.68
C ARG A 26 -2.56 -14.81 -4.83
N GLN A 27 -1.42 -15.46 -4.55
CA GLN A 27 -0.33 -14.88 -3.75
C GLN A 27 0.21 -13.57 -4.33
N ASP A 28 0.26 -13.45 -5.65
CA ASP A 28 0.69 -12.23 -6.34
C ASP A 28 -0.37 -11.11 -6.32
N ASP A 29 -1.61 -11.37 -5.89
CA ASP A 29 -2.72 -10.41 -5.94
C ASP A 29 -3.28 -10.04 -4.56
N VAL A 30 -2.61 -10.38 -3.46
CA VAL A 30 -3.06 -10.10 -2.08
C VAL A 30 -3.40 -8.62 -1.88
N ALA A 31 -2.51 -7.72 -2.31
CA ALA A 31 -2.72 -6.28 -2.17
C ALA A 31 -3.91 -5.77 -3.02
N GLY A 32 -4.05 -6.29 -4.24
CA GLY A 32 -5.16 -5.98 -5.13
C GLY A 32 -6.50 -6.48 -4.56
N SER A 33 -6.52 -7.71 -4.06
CA SER A 33 -7.70 -8.32 -3.44
C SER A 33 -8.17 -7.56 -2.19
N LEU A 34 -7.25 -7.07 -1.36
CA LEU A 34 -7.58 -6.21 -0.22
C LEU A 34 -8.14 -4.86 -0.66
N TRP A 35 -7.62 -4.29 -1.74
CA TRP A 35 -8.17 -3.07 -2.31
C TRP A 35 -9.59 -3.29 -2.85
N ASP A 36 -9.84 -4.40 -3.54
CA ASP A 36 -11.17 -4.77 -4.05
C ASP A 36 -12.17 -4.98 -2.91
N LEU A 37 -11.74 -5.62 -1.82
CA LEU A 37 -12.53 -5.77 -0.61
C LEU A 37 -12.90 -4.42 0.00
N ALA A 38 -11.92 -3.54 0.22
CA ALA A 38 -12.16 -2.20 0.76
C ALA A 38 -13.15 -1.41 -0.10
N LYS A 39 -12.99 -1.45 -1.43
CA LYS A 39 -13.90 -0.79 -2.36
C LYS A 39 -15.33 -1.35 -2.27
N ARG A 40 -15.48 -2.67 -2.19
CA ARG A 40 -16.80 -3.32 -2.02
C ARG A 40 -17.48 -3.00 -0.69
N SER A 41 -16.70 -2.79 0.36
CA SER A 41 -17.21 -2.41 1.69
C SER A 41 -17.66 -0.94 1.78
N GLY A 42 -17.44 -0.14 0.74
CA GLY A 42 -17.83 1.28 0.71
C GLY A 42 -16.96 2.18 1.61
N VAL A 43 -15.81 1.68 2.09
CA VAL A 43 -14.85 2.51 2.81
C VAL A 43 -14.06 3.39 1.82
N PRO A 44 -13.57 4.56 2.25
CA PRO A 44 -12.68 5.38 1.42
C PRO A 44 -11.49 4.56 0.93
N SER A 45 -11.28 4.57 -0.39
CA SER A 45 -10.23 3.79 -1.06
C SER A 45 -9.06 4.66 -1.51
N SER A 46 -9.10 5.96 -1.21
CA SER A 46 -8.07 6.92 -1.56
C SER A 46 -7.79 7.92 -0.43
N LEU A 47 -6.55 8.42 -0.35
CA LEU A 47 -6.20 9.50 0.57
C LEU A 47 -6.90 10.82 0.19
N ALA A 48 -7.19 11.04 -1.11
CA ALA A 48 -7.96 12.18 -1.58
C ALA A 48 -9.37 12.22 -0.95
N GLN A 49 -10.04 11.07 -0.85
CA GLN A 49 -11.34 10.94 -0.17
C GLN A 49 -11.28 11.21 1.34
N LEU A 50 -10.09 11.13 1.93
CA LEU A 50 -9.86 11.43 3.36
C LEU A 50 -9.44 12.90 3.59
N GLY A 51 -9.43 13.73 2.54
CA GLY A 51 -9.08 15.15 2.63
C GLY A 51 -7.58 15.45 2.59
N LEU A 52 -6.75 14.48 2.16
CA LEU A 52 -5.34 14.77 1.89
C LEU A 52 -5.23 15.62 0.62
N HIS A 53 -4.27 16.55 0.59
CA HIS A 53 -3.94 17.34 -0.59
C HIS A 53 -2.70 16.78 -1.29
N ARG A 54 -2.70 16.77 -2.63
CA ARG A 54 -1.59 16.21 -3.43
C ARG A 54 -0.25 16.90 -3.15
N GLU A 55 -0.28 18.21 -2.92
CA GLU A 55 0.90 19.01 -2.57
C GLU A 55 1.57 18.59 -1.25
N ASN A 56 0.82 17.95 -0.35
CA ASN A 56 1.35 17.49 0.94
C ASN A 56 2.04 16.12 0.85
N LEU A 57 1.96 15.40 -0.29
CA LEU A 57 2.49 14.03 -0.39
C LEU A 57 3.99 13.95 -0.14
N ALA A 58 4.77 14.88 -0.69
CA ALA A 58 6.22 14.91 -0.53
C ALA A 58 6.64 15.19 0.94
N GLU A 59 5.94 16.10 1.61
CA GLU A 59 6.16 16.39 3.03
C GLU A 59 5.82 15.17 3.90
N VAL A 60 4.65 14.56 3.67
CA VAL A 60 4.21 13.36 4.39
C VAL A 60 5.19 12.20 4.16
N ALA A 61 5.69 12.02 2.94
CA ALA A 61 6.68 10.98 2.63
C ALA A 61 7.99 11.20 3.39
N THR A 62 8.49 12.44 3.41
CA THR A 62 9.72 12.80 4.13
C THR A 62 9.58 12.56 5.63
N ARG A 63 8.44 12.96 6.21
CA ARG A 63 8.15 12.73 7.63
C ARG A 63 8.03 11.24 7.95
N ALA A 64 7.28 10.49 7.15
CA ALA A 64 7.15 9.05 7.30
C ALA A 64 8.51 8.35 7.20
N ALA A 65 9.39 8.80 6.29
CA ALA A 65 10.74 8.24 6.16
C ALA A 65 11.60 8.45 7.42
N ALA A 66 11.40 9.57 8.13
CA ALA A 66 12.10 9.86 9.38
C ALA A 66 11.49 9.16 10.60
N GLU A 67 10.18 8.96 10.61
CA GLU A 67 9.43 8.39 11.74
C GLU A 67 9.42 6.86 11.74
N ILE A 68 9.37 6.20 10.58
CA ILE A 68 9.33 4.74 10.47
C ILE A 68 10.69 4.17 10.87
N ARG A 69 10.73 3.48 12.01
CA ARG A 69 11.96 2.88 12.55
C ARG A 69 12.17 1.42 12.12
N THR A 70 11.09 0.74 11.74
CA THR A 70 11.09 -0.68 11.43
C THR A 70 10.15 -0.95 10.25
N ASN A 71 10.71 -1.42 9.14
CA ASN A 71 9.96 -1.98 8.01
C ASN A 71 10.78 -3.15 7.43
N PRO A 72 10.15 -4.28 7.06
CA PRO A 72 10.88 -5.44 6.54
C PRO A 72 11.58 -5.17 5.20
N ARG A 73 11.06 -4.22 4.40
CA ARG A 73 11.70 -3.77 3.17
C ARG A 73 12.39 -2.43 3.39
N ASN A 74 13.63 -2.28 2.92
CA ASN A 74 14.29 -0.97 2.91
C ASN A 74 13.48 0.03 2.07
N PHE A 75 13.41 1.26 2.56
CA PHE A 75 12.65 2.35 1.92
C PHE A 75 13.43 3.66 2.05
N ASP A 76 13.11 4.58 1.15
CA ASP A 76 13.50 5.99 1.21
C ASP A 76 12.26 6.88 1.03
N ALA A 77 12.44 8.20 1.15
CA ALA A 77 11.34 9.15 0.98
C ALA A 77 10.67 9.03 -0.40
N ALA A 78 11.46 8.78 -1.46
CA ALA A 78 10.93 8.62 -2.82
C ALA A 78 10.04 7.38 -2.96
N SER A 79 10.43 6.25 -2.36
CA SER A 79 9.65 5.01 -2.36
C SER A 79 8.33 5.19 -1.60
N ILE A 80 8.36 5.89 -0.46
CA ILE A 80 7.14 6.22 0.30
C ILE A 80 6.26 7.18 -0.51
N GLU A 81 6.84 8.18 -1.17
CA GLU A 81 6.07 9.13 -1.98
C GLU A 81 5.33 8.42 -3.11
N LEU A 82 5.99 7.51 -3.85
CA LEU A 82 5.35 6.73 -4.92
C LEU A 82 4.19 5.88 -4.39
N LEU A 83 4.39 5.24 -3.22
CA LEU A 83 3.33 4.50 -2.53
C LEU A 83 2.15 5.41 -2.19
N LEU A 84 2.44 6.59 -1.63
CA LEU A 84 1.43 7.57 -1.25
C LEU A 84 0.70 8.16 -2.46
N GLN A 85 1.36 8.36 -3.60
CA GLN A 85 0.73 8.77 -4.85
C GLN A 85 -0.31 7.73 -5.31
N GLY A 86 0.06 6.45 -5.34
CA GLY A 86 -0.89 5.38 -5.67
C GLY A 86 -2.07 5.33 -4.70
N ALA A 87 -1.81 5.51 -3.40
CA ALA A 87 -2.85 5.58 -2.38
C ALA A 87 -3.71 6.84 -2.47
N PHE A 88 -3.15 7.97 -2.91
CA PHE A 88 -3.88 9.20 -3.15
C PHE A 88 -4.84 9.09 -4.32
N ASP A 89 -4.40 8.46 -5.40
CA ASP A 89 -5.20 8.24 -6.60
C ASP A 89 -6.20 7.08 -6.46
N GLY A 90 -6.08 6.29 -5.39
CA GLY A 90 -6.91 5.10 -5.17
C GLY A 90 -6.71 4.05 -6.26
N VAL A 91 -5.52 3.99 -6.86
CA VAL A 91 -5.21 3.01 -7.91
C VAL A 91 -5.14 1.62 -7.29
N ARG A 92 -5.77 0.62 -7.90
CA ARG A 92 -5.64 -0.77 -7.45
C ARG A 92 -4.16 -1.18 -7.50
N PRO A 93 -3.53 -1.57 -6.38
CA PRO A 93 -2.13 -1.96 -6.38
C PRO A 93 -1.92 -3.19 -7.27
N LEU A 94 -0.85 -3.17 -8.06
CA LEU A 94 -0.37 -4.34 -8.79
C LEU A 94 0.73 -5.02 -7.99
N ALA A 95 0.93 -6.32 -8.23
CA ALA A 95 2.11 -7.01 -7.74
C ALA A 95 3.35 -6.28 -8.29
N THR A 96 4.14 -5.67 -7.41
CA THR A 96 5.47 -5.17 -7.80
C THR A 96 6.35 -6.40 -7.95
N ASN A 97 6.71 -6.76 -9.20
CA ASN A 97 7.73 -7.76 -9.50
C ASN A 97 9.09 -7.39 -8.90
#